data_AF-A0A6G5QH91-F1
#
_entry.id   AF-A0A6G5QH91-F1
#
_cell.length_a   1.000
_cell.length_b   1.000
_cell.length_c   1.000
_cell.angle_alpha   90.00
_cell.angle_beta   90.00
_cell.angle_gamma   90.00
#
_symmetry.space_group_name_H-M   'P 1'
#
loop_
_entity.id
_entity.type
_entity.pdbx_description
1 polymer ?
#
loop_
_entity_poly.entity_id
_entity_poly.type
_entity_poly.pdbx_seq_one_letter_code
_entity_poly.pdbx_strand_id
1 'polypeptide(L)' 'MTKRDIAGYLGVDVQTLRNWKKTRPNLYRVIMQGLAVDEASKILKNSYEQLEQLMKNDDKGSK' A
#
# COMPACT_ATOMS: atom_id res chain seq x y z
N MET A 1 5.54 2.11 0.29
CA MET A 1 6.21 2.31 1.61
C MET A 1 7.74 2.10 1.53
N THR A 2 8.56 2.81 2.31
CA THR A 2 10.02 2.54 2.40
C THR A 2 10.34 1.36 3.33
N LYS A 3 11.56 0.79 3.26
CA LYS A 3 11.98 -0.28 4.20
C LYS A 3 11.93 0.15 5.67
N ARG A 4 12.13 1.44 5.95
CA ARG A 4 12.04 2.00 7.31
C ARG A 4 10.58 2.01 7.78
N ASP A 5 9.66 2.44 6.92
CA ASP A 5 8.23 2.47 7.24
C ASP A 5 7.69 1.05 7.48
N ILE A 6 8.11 0.10 6.65
CA ILE A 6 7.73 -1.30 6.80
C ILE A 6 8.27 -1.87 8.12
N ALA A 7 9.54 -1.60 8.45
CA ALA A 7 10.12 -2.05 9.71
C ALA A 7 9.37 -1.45 10.93
N GLY A 8 9.08 -0.15 10.89
CA GLY A 8 8.29 0.54 11.90
C GLY A 8 6.88 -0.03 12.03
N TYR A 9 6.19 -0.28 10.91
CA TYR A 9 4.86 -0.90 10.88
C TYR A 9 4.86 -2.30 11.50
N LEU A 10 5.91 -3.09 11.26
CA LEU A 10 6.06 -4.44 11.79
C LEU A 10 6.62 -4.49 13.22
N GLY A 11 6.99 -3.35 13.82
CA GLY A 11 7.59 -3.29 15.15
C GLY A 11 8.97 -3.95 15.23
N VAL A 12 9.74 -3.96 14.13
CA VAL A 12 11.09 -4.54 14.07
C VAL A 12 12.09 -3.49 13.61
N ASP A 13 13.37 -3.74 13.88
CA ASP A 13 14.42 -2.90 13.30
C ASP A 13 14.62 -3.21 11.80
N VAL A 14 15.16 -2.22 11.07
CA VAL A 14 15.39 -2.33 9.62
C VAL A 14 16.37 -3.46 9.28
N GLN A 15 17.33 -3.75 10.15
CA GLN A 15 18.32 -4.81 9.91
C GLN A 15 17.69 -6.20 10.04
N THR A 16 16.79 -6.42 11.00
CA THR A 16 15.97 -7.63 11.15
C THR A 16 15.15 -7.86 9.88
N LEU A 17 14.45 -6.83 9.39
CA LEU A 17 13.70 -6.93 8.13
C LEU A 17 14.61 -7.28 6.94
N ARG A 18 15.81 -6.69 6.85
CA ARG A 18 16.80 -7.03 5.80
C ARG A 18 17.31 -8.46 5.94
N ASN A 19 17.53 -8.93 7.15
CA ASN A 19 18.01 -10.28 7.43
C ASN A 19 16.98 -11.34 7.03
N TRP A 20 15.69 -11.08 7.23
CA TRP A 20 14.62 -12.00 6.83
C TRP A 20 14.63 -12.33 5.34
N LYS A 21 15.09 -11.43 4.46
CA LYS A 21 15.25 -11.75 3.03
C LYS A 21 16.16 -12.97 2.81
N LYS A 22 17.16 -13.18 3.68
CA LYS A 22 18.09 -14.31 3.61
C LYS A 22 17.67 -15.46 4.52
N THR A 23 17.30 -15.16 5.76
CA THR A 23 17.07 -16.19 6.80
C THR A 23 15.65 -16.75 6.80
N ARG A 24 14.67 -15.99 6.29
CA ARG A 24 13.24 -16.35 6.26
C ARG A 24 12.59 -15.87 4.95
N PRO A 25 13.08 -16.31 3.78
CA PRO A 25 12.70 -15.75 2.48
C PRO A 25 11.19 -15.82 2.20
N ASN A 26 10.53 -16.90 2.63
CA ASN A 26 9.07 -17.04 2.45
C ASN A 26 8.28 -16.07 3.32
N LEU A 27 8.69 -15.84 4.57
CA LEU A 27 8.07 -14.84 5.44
C LEU A 27 8.22 -13.43 4.85
N TYR A 28 9.45 -13.10 4.44
CA TYR A 28 9.74 -11.81 3.80
C TYR A 28 8.88 -11.63 2.54
N ARG A 29 8.79 -12.65 1.67
CA ARG A 29 7.97 -12.60 0.46
C ARG A 29 6.49 -12.35 0.77
N VAL A 30 5.91 -13.11 1.69
CA VAL A 30 4.48 -12.99 2.03
C VAL A 30 4.15 -11.61 2.59
N ILE A 31 4.98 -11.09 3.50
CA ILE A 31 4.80 -9.73 4.06
C ILE A 31 4.86 -8.68 2.95
N MET A 32 5.87 -8.72 2.08
CA MET A 32 6.02 -7.74 1.00
C MET A 32 4.86 -7.81 0.00
N GLN A 33 4.36 -9.01 -0.29
CA GLN A 33 3.19 -9.19 -1.15
C GLN A 33 1.92 -8.61 -0.53
N GLY A 34 1.68 -8.87 0.76
CA GLY A 34 0.52 -8.31 1.47
C GLY A 34 0.53 -6.77 1.45
N LEU A 35 1.69 -6.16 1.77
CA LEU A 35 1.83 -4.70 1.76
C LEU A 35 1.62 -4.09 0.36
N ALA A 36 2.08 -4.78 -0.70
CA ALA A 36 1.87 -4.34 -2.07
C ALA A 36 0.39 -4.41 -2.48
N VAL A 37 -0.34 -5.44 -2.02
CA VAL A 37 -1.79 -5.55 -2.21
C VAL A 37 -2.51 -4.41 -1.50
N ASP A 38 -2.18 -4.12 -0.25
CA ASP A 38 -2.78 -3.01 0.50
C ASP A 38 -2.56 -1.65 -0.17
N GLU A 39 -1.36 -1.41 -0.70
CA GLU A 39 -1.02 -0.19 -1.45
C GLU A 39 -1.82 -0.09 -2.74
N ALA A 40 -1.92 -1.18 -3.50
CA ALA A 40 -2.73 -1.24 -4.72
C ALA A 40 -4.23 -1.01 -4.43
N SER A 41 -4.78 -1.63 -3.39
CA SER A 41 -6.17 -1.44 -2.98
C SER A 41 -6.48 0.00 -2.60
N LYS A 42 -5.56 0.69 -1.91
CA LYS A 42 -5.72 2.12 -1.58
C LYS A 42 -5.72 2.99 -2.83
N ILE A 43 -4.81 2.73 -3.78
CA ILE A 43 -4.75 3.47 -5.04
C ILE A 43 -6.06 3.29 -5.82
N LEU A 44 -6.51 2.05 -5.99
CA LEU A 44 -7.76 1.75 -6.69
C LEU A 44 -8.97 2.44 -6.06
N LYS A 45 -9.07 2.41 -4.73
CA LYS A 45 -10.14 3.10 -4.00
C LYS A 45 -10.09 4.61 -4.24
N ASN A 46 -8.92 5.23 -4.10
CA ASN A 46 -8.77 6.67 -4.32
C ASN A 46 -9.10 7.06 -5.77
N SER A 47 -8.67 6.26 -6.75
CA SER A 47 -9.00 6.49 -8.16
C SER A 47 -10.51 6.39 -8.41
N TYR A 48 -11.18 5.40 -7.82
CA TYR A 48 -12.63 5.27 -7.90
C TYR A 48 -13.35 6.48 -7.28
N GLU A 49 -12.93 6.92 -6.09
CA GLU A 49 -13.51 8.09 -5.41
C GLU A 49 -13.31 9.38 -6.23
N GLN A 50 -12.15 9.55 -6.86
CA GLN A 50 -11.89 10.69 -7.75
C GLN A 50 -12.81 10.67 -8.98
N LEU A 51 -12.99 9.51 -9.62
CA LEU A 51 -13.90 9.36 -10.75
C LEU A 51 -15.35 9.67 -10.35
N GLU A 52 -15.79 9.17 -9.20
CA GLU A 52 -17.14 9.44 -8.70
C GLU A 52 -17.35 10.94 -8.42
N GLN A 53 -16.35 11.63 -7.88
CA GLN A 53 -16.40 13.08 -7.66
C GLN A 53 -16.48 13.87 -8.97
N LEU A 54 -15.74 13.46 -10.01
CA LEU A 54 -15.82 14.09 -11.33
C LEU A 54 -17.22 13.97 -11.92
N MET A 55 -17.80 12.76 -11.91
CA MET A 55 -19.18 12.54 -12.39
C MET A 55 -20.21 13.42 -11.65
N LYS A 56 -20.08 13.56 -10.31
CA LYS A 56 -20.97 14.41 -9.50
C LYS A 56 -20.81 15.90 -9.77
N ASN A 57 -19.63 16.34 -10.21
CA ASN A 57 -19.37 17.75 -10.50
C ASN A 57 -19.86 18.14 -11.89
N ASP A 58 -19.76 17.25 -12.88
CA ASP A 58 -20.30 17.46 -14.23
C ASP A 58 -21.83 17.59 -14.23
N ASP A 59 -22.52 16.84 -13.36
CA ASP A 59 -23.97 16.94 -13.16
C ASP A 59 -24.42 18.30 -12.57
N LYS A 60 -23.53 19.02 -11.88
CA LYS A 60 -23.81 20.35 -11.30
C LYS A 60 -23.47 21.50 -12.23
N GLY A 61 -22.68 21.27 -13.28
CA GLY A 61 -22.36 22.25 -14.31
C GLY A 61 -23.38 22.32 -15.46
N SER A 62 -24.36 21.40 -15.49
CA SER A 62 -25.39 21.32 -16.53
C SER A 62 -26.78 21.85 -16.11
N LYS A 63 -26.86 22.61 -15.00
CA LYS A 63 -28.08 23.30 -14.54
C LYS A 63 -27.93 24.81 -14.60
#